data_AF-J0MRY2-F1
#
_entry.id   AF-J0MRY2-F1
#
_cell.length_a   1.000
_cell.length_b   1.000
_cell.length_c   1.000
_cell.angle_alpha   90.00
_cell.angle_beta   90.00
_cell.angle_gamma   90.00
#
_symmetry.space_group_name_H-M   'P 1'
#
loop_
_entity.id
_entity.type
_entity.pdbx_description
1 polymer ?
#
loop_
_entity_poly.entity_id
_entity_poly.type
_entity_poly.pdbx_seq_one_letter_code
_entity_poly.pdbx_strand_id
1 'polypeptide(L)'
;MNKNYLLIFLLLASLIAREKDASSNLFDLIDKGINREQELKEQEQKTRLKLAQSPLVALEIVPQETPYLEWQGARESYYLKVSAVVESVVILKIDINQGRSCSLYPTPKSVSLVRNQSVAYEILCENQPLWIEVSTNLGKRTFQF
;
A
#
# COMPACT_ATOMS: atom_id res chain seq x y z
N MET A 1 40.45 65.14 3.20
CA MET A 1 39.90 63.77 3.16
C MET A 1 39.79 63.32 1.71
N ASN A 2 40.53 62.28 1.33
CA ASN A 2 40.69 61.85 -0.06
C ASN A 2 39.39 61.22 -0.60
N LYS A 3 38.79 61.83 -1.63
CA LYS A 3 37.57 61.35 -2.34
C LYS A 3 37.69 59.88 -2.78
N ASN A 4 38.89 59.39 -3.06
CA ASN A 4 39.13 58.00 -3.48
C ASN A 4 38.85 56.97 -2.38
N TYR A 5 39.08 57.28 -1.10
CA TYR A 5 38.79 56.34 0.00
C TYR A 5 37.29 56.15 0.22
N LEU A 6 36.50 57.21 0.04
CA LEU A 6 35.05 57.15 0.17
C LEU A 6 34.42 56.24 -0.91
N LEU A 7 34.95 56.31 -2.13
CA LEU A 7 34.46 55.53 -3.28
C LEU A 7 34.75 54.03 -3.11
N ILE A 8 35.93 53.68 -2.61
CA ILE A 8 36.31 52.30 -2.29
C ILE A 8 35.40 51.74 -1.18
N PHE A 9 35.13 52.53 -0.13
CA PHE A 9 34.27 52.10 0.97
C PHE A 9 32.82 51.85 0.53
N LEU A 10 32.29 52.68 -0.35
CA LEU A 10 30.95 52.53 -0.93
C LEU A 10 30.84 51.26 -1.82
N LEU A 11 31.87 50.98 -2.62
CA LEU A 11 31.92 49.78 -3.44
C LEU A 11 31.96 48.51 -2.57
N LEU A 12 32.82 48.47 -1.54
CA LEU A 12 32.87 47.36 -0.59
C LEU A 12 31.56 47.15 0.15
N ALA A 13 30.90 48.22 0.61
CA ALA A 13 29.59 48.12 1.26
C ALA A 13 28.51 47.54 0.33
N SER A 14 28.52 47.89 -0.95
CA SER A 14 27.58 47.35 -1.94
C SER A 14 27.79 45.86 -2.25
N LEU A 15 29.05 45.40 -2.25
CA LEU A 15 29.41 44.00 -2.45
C LEU A 15 28.95 43.12 -1.27
N ILE A 16 29.20 43.58 -0.04
CA ILE A 16 28.79 42.88 1.19
C ILE A 16 27.26 42.81 1.29
N ALA A 17 26.55 43.88 0.89
CA ALA A 17 25.09 43.87 0.86
C ALA A 17 24.55 42.84 -0.16
N ARG A 18 25.15 42.77 -1.36
CA ARG A 18 24.72 41.84 -2.41
C ARG A 18 24.97 40.37 -2.06
N GLU A 19 26.09 40.04 -1.43
CA GLU A 19 26.36 38.68 -0.92
C GLU A 19 25.39 38.30 0.20
N LYS A 20 25.06 39.24 1.09
CA LYS A 20 24.09 39.00 2.16
C LYS A 20 22.71 38.68 1.59
N ASP A 21 22.25 39.43 0.59
CA ASP A 21 20.96 39.21 -0.07
C ASP A 21 20.93 37.92 -0.91
N ALA A 22 22.04 37.55 -1.54
CA ALA A 22 22.14 36.27 -2.26
C ALA A 22 22.16 35.08 -1.30
N SER A 23 22.85 35.19 -0.17
CA SER A 23 22.91 34.13 0.84
C SER A 23 21.54 33.91 1.50
N SER A 24 20.83 34.98 1.88
CA SER A 24 19.50 34.87 2.50
C SER A 24 18.49 34.20 1.57
N ASN A 25 18.49 34.57 0.28
CA ASN A 25 17.65 33.92 -0.73
C ASN A 25 17.99 32.43 -0.90
N LEU A 26 19.27 32.05 -0.80
CA LEU A 26 19.67 30.65 -0.88
C LEU A 26 19.18 29.85 0.34
N PHE A 27 19.30 30.41 1.55
CA PHE A 27 18.79 29.78 2.77
C PHE A 27 17.26 29.63 2.74
N ASP A 28 16.53 30.66 2.27
CA ASP A 28 15.07 30.61 2.12
C ASP A 28 14.62 29.51 1.14
N LEU A 29 15.39 29.27 0.06
CA LEU A 29 15.12 28.18 -0.88
C LEU A 29 15.40 26.80 -0.28
N ILE A 30 16.47 26.68 0.52
CA ILE A 30 16.81 25.44 1.23
C ILE A 30 15.72 25.11 2.25
N ASP A 31 15.30 26.09 3.07
CA ASP A 31 14.25 25.91 4.07
C ASP A 31 12.91 25.53 3.43
N LYS A 32 12.55 26.16 2.30
CA LYS A 32 11.38 25.74 1.50
C LYS A 32 11.50 24.32 0.97
N GLY A 33 12.70 23.93 0.51
CA GLY A 33 12.97 22.58 0.03
C GLY A 33 12.81 21.53 1.14
N ILE A 34 13.40 21.78 2.31
CA ILE A 34 13.34 20.92 3.49
C ILE A 34 11.88 20.77 3.95
N ASN A 35 11.15 21.87 4.08
CA ASN A 35 9.74 21.83 4.50
C ASN A 35 8.88 21.02 3.54
N ARG A 36 9.07 21.19 2.22
CA ARG A 36 8.33 20.43 1.21
C ARG A 36 8.66 18.94 1.22
N GLU A 37 9.92 18.58 1.42
CA GLU A 37 10.33 17.18 1.56
C GLU A 37 9.74 16.55 2.82
N GLN A 38 9.67 17.30 3.91
CA GLN A 38 9.08 16.86 5.17
C GLN A 38 7.56 16.67 5.05
N GLU A 39 6.85 17.59 4.40
CA GLU A 39 5.42 17.47 4.08
C GLU A 39 5.12 16.21 3.25
N LEU A 40 5.95 15.93 2.22
CA LEU A 40 5.80 14.73 1.39
C LEU A 40 5.98 13.44 2.21
N LYS A 41 6.99 13.39 3.09
CA LYS A 41 7.22 12.25 3.97
C LYS A 41 6.07 12.03 4.95
N GLU A 42 5.55 13.10 5.55
CA GLU A 42 4.38 13.04 6.43
C GLU A 42 3.14 12.55 5.69
N GLN A 43 2.91 13.04 4.47
CA GLN A 43 1.80 12.63 3.63
C GLN A 43 1.92 11.15 3.21
N GLU A 44 3.12 10.69 2.86
CA GLU A 44 3.39 9.29 2.56
C GLU A 44 3.13 8.40 3.79
N GLN A 45 3.64 8.80 4.96
CA GLN A 45 3.44 8.06 6.20
C GLN A 45 1.96 8.00 6.59
N LYS A 46 1.22 9.10 6.48
CA LYS A 46 -0.23 9.15 6.71
C LYS A 46 -0.98 8.24 5.75
N THR A 47 -0.55 8.17 4.49
CA THR A 47 -1.15 7.30 3.47
C THR A 47 -0.87 5.84 3.80
N ARG A 48 0.37 5.47 4.14
CA ARG A 48 0.73 4.12 4.61
C ARG A 48 -0.07 3.70 5.83
N LEU A 49 -0.27 4.58 6.81
CA LEU A 49 -1.10 4.31 7.99
C LEU A 49 -2.58 4.08 7.63
N LYS A 50 -3.14 4.90 6.73
CA LYS A 50 -4.50 4.70 6.22
C LYS A 50 -4.66 3.37 5.47
N LEU A 51 -3.67 2.98 4.66
CA LEU A 51 -3.64 1.67 3.99
C LEU A 51 -3.51 0.51 4.99
N ALA A 52 -2.70 0.68 6.04
CA ALA A 52 -2.56 -0.32 7.12
C ALA A 52 -3.85 -0.50 7.93
N GLN A 53 -4.72 0.51 7.99
CA GLN A 53 -6.03 0.44 8.66
C GLN A 53 -7.16 0.00 7.70
N SER A 54 -7.05 0.30 6.41
CA SER A 54 -8.09 -0.02 5.43
C SER A 54 -8.03 -1.48 4.98
N PRO A 55 -9.18 -2.11 4.67
CA PRO A 55 -9.18 -3.42 4.06
C PRO A 55 -8.53 -3.33 2.68
N LEU A 56 -7.45 -4.09 2.48
CA LEU A 56 -6.70 -4.14 1.20
C LEU A 56 -7.48 -4.97 0.17
N VAL A 57 -8.09 -6.04 0.67
CA VAL A 57 -8.91 -6.99 -0.06
C VAL A 57 -10.17 -7.27 0.75
N ALA A 58 -11.24 -7.63 0.05
CA ALA A 58 -12.48 -8.15 0.62
C ALA A 58 -12.61 -9.63 0.27
N LEU A 59 -13.11 -10.43 1.21
CA LEU A 59 -13.37 -11.85 1.03
C LEU A 59 -14.86 -12.12 1.10
N GLU A 60 -15.32 -13.00 0.22
CA GLU A 60 -16.70 -13.48 0.16
C GLU A 60 -16.67 -14.99 -0.06
N ILE A 61 -17.48 -15.73 0.71
CA ILE A 61 -17.71 -17.16 0.49
C ILE A 61 -19.00 -17.27 -0.31
N VAL A 62 -18.88 -17.80 -1.53
CA VAL A 62 -19.99 -17.93 -2.46
C VAL A 62 -20.36 -19.41 -2.57
N PRO A 63 -21.59 -19.82 -2.19
CA PRO A 63 -22.05 -21.19 -2.41
C PRO A 63 -22.16 -21.48 -3.91
N GLN A 64 -21.80 -22.69 -4.31
CA GLN A 64 -21.99 -23.15 -5.69
C GLN A 64 -23.41 -23.69 -5.87
N GLU A 65 -23.98 -23.43 -7.03
CA GLU A 65 -25.31 -23.95 -7.40
C GLU A 65 -25.30 -25.48 -7.56
N THR A 66 -24.19 -26.03 -8.05
CA THR A 66 -24.02 -27.47 -8.28
C THR A 66 -23.06 -28.08 -7.25
N PRO A 67 -23.56 -28.91 -6.31
CA PRO A 67 -22.71 -29.59 -5.33
C PRO A 67 -21.84 -30.67 -5.99
N TYR A 68 -20.71 -31.00 -5.36
CA TYR A 68 -19.87 -32.12 -5.79
C TYR A 68 -20.54 -33.45 -5.53
N LEU A 69 -20.51 -34.35 -6.51
CA LEU A 69 -20.93 -35.72 -6.32
C LEU A 69 -19.72 -36.53 -5.82
N GLU A 70 -19.78 -36.95 -4.57
CA GLU A 70 -18.83 -37.87 -3.95
C GLU A 70 -19.48 -39.26 -3.79
N TRP A 71 -18.68 -40.28 -3.49
CA TRP A 71 -19.20 -41.66 -3.34
C TRP A 71 -20.22 -41.79 -2.20
N GLN A 72 -20.15 -40.92 -1.19
CA GLN A 72 -21.08 -40.87 -0.05
C GLN A 72 -22.32 -40.01 -0.29
N GLY A 73 -22.40 -39.30 -1.43
CA GLY A 73 -23.51 -38.39 -1.75
C GLY A 73 -23.06 -37.04 -2.30
N ALA A 74 -23.98 -36.08 -2.34
CA ALA A 74 -23.69 -34.72 -2.77
C ALA A 74 -23.08 -33.90 -1.61
N ARG A 75 -21.99 -33.20 -1.88
CA ARG A 75 -21.29 -32.32 -0.95
C ARG A 75 -21.42 -30.88 -1.43
N GLU A 76 -21.81 -30.00 -0.51
CA GLU A 76 -21.84 -28.56 -0.77
C GLU A 76 -20.43 -28.04 -1.10
N SER A 77 -20.36 -27.19 -2.11
CA SER A 77 -19.13 -26.60 -2.60
C SER A 77 -19.20 -25.08 -2.54
N TYR A 78 -18.06 -24.47 -2.27
CA TYR A 78 -17.96 -23.04 -2.02
C TYR A 78 -16.76 -22.47 -2.78
N TYR A 79 -16.92 -21.25 -3.29
CA TYR A 79 -15.82 -20.44 -3.81
C TYR A 79 -15.44 -19.37 -2.79
N LEU A 80 -14.13 -19.24 -2.55
CA LEU A 80 -13.53 -18.05 -1.98
C LEU A 80 -13.33 -17.02 -3.07
N LYS A 81 -14.09 -15.92 -3.01
CA LYS A 81 -13.90 -14.76 -3.89
C LYS A 81 -13.08 -13.71 -3.15
N VAL A 82 -11.94 -13.33 -3.74
CA VAL A 82 -11.04 -12.30 -3.24
C VAL A 82 -11.11 -11.10 -4.16
N SER A 83 -11.52 -9.95 -3.62
CA SER A 83 -11.71 -8.71 -4.40
C SER A 83 -10.78 -7.60 -3.93
N ALA A 84 -10.24 -6.81 -4.85
CA ALA A 84 -9.43 -5.64 -4.52
C ALA A 84 -10.30 -4.45 -4.11
N VAL A 85 -10.04 -3.90 -2.92
CA VAL A 85 -10.76 -2.71 -2.40
C VAL A 85 -10.02 -1.41 -2.70
N VAL A 86 -8.68 -1.51 -2.77
CA VAL A 86 -7.77 -0.41 -3.13
C VAL A 86 -7.55 -0.34 -4.65
N GLU A 87 -6.89 0.71 -5.11
CA GLU A 87 -6.63 0.95 -6.54
C GLU A 87 -5.91 -0.20 -7.23
N SER A 88 -4.86 -0.73 -6.61
CA SER A 88 -4.11 -1.90 -7.09
C SER A 88 -3.50 -2.66 -5.92
N VAL A 89 -3.56 -3.99 -5.97
CA VAL A 89 -2.95 -4.88 -4.99
C VAL A 89 -2.43 -6.14 -5.68
N VAL A 90 -1.26 -6.60 -5.25
CA VAL A 90 -0.72 -7.88 -5.69
C VAL A 90 -0.93 -8.88 -4.57
N ILE A 91 -1.78 -9.86 -4.79
CA ILE A 91 -1.94 -11.00 -3.89
C ILE A 91 -0.76 -11.92 -4.16
N LEU A 92 0.05 -12.16 -3.12
CA LEU A 92 1.25 -12.98 -3.21
C LEU A 92 0.95 -14.43 -2.81
N LYS A 93 0.13 -14.61 -1.77
CA LYS A 93 -0.20 -15.92 -1.21
C LYS A 93 -1.55 -15.86 -0.51
N ILE A 94 -2.29 -16.96 -0.57
CA ILE A 94 -3.50 -17.17 0.23
C ILE A 94 -3.31 -18.50 0.97
N ASP A 95 -3.31 -18.45 2.29
CA ASP A 95 -3.28 -19.62 3.16
C ASP A 95 -4.66 -19.83 3.79
N ILE A 96 -5.12 -21.07 3.84
CA ILE A 96 -6.39 -21.47 4.44
C ILE A 96 -6.12 -22.46 5.57
N ASN A 97 -6.71 -22.26 6.74
CA ASN A 97 -6.56 -23.10 7.95
C ASN A 97 -5.09 -23.46 8.26
N GLN A 98 -4.17 -22.53 8.02
CA GLN A 98 -2.72 -22.73 8.18
C GLN A 98 -2.18 -23.94 7.40
N GLY A 99 -2.81 -24.30 6.28
CA GLY A 99 -2.44 -25.44 5.44
C GLY A 99 -2.89 -26.80 5.96
N ARG A 100 -3.75 -26.87 6.99
CA ARG A 100 -4.27 -28.12 7.54
C ARG A 100 -5.61 -28.48 6.91
N SER A 101 -5.67 -29.63 6.24
CA SER A 101 -6.88 -30.30 5.74
C SER A 101 -7.80 -29.48 4.82
N CYS A 102 -7.35 -28.29 4.38
CA CYS A 102 -8.09 -27.40 3.49
C CYS A 102 -7.14 -26.88 2.42
N SER A 103 -7.63 -26.80 1.18
CA SER A 103 -6.84 -26.33 0.05
C SER A 103 -7.70 -25.46 -0.87
N LEU A 104 -7.02 -24.66 -1.69
CA LEU A 104 -7.65 -23.81 -2.69
C LEU A 104 -7.33 -24.36 -4.09
N TYR A 105 -8.34 -24.46 -4.93
CA TYR A 105 -8.20 -24.90 -6.31
C TYR A 105 -8.65 -23.82 -7.31
N PRO A 106 -7.87 -23.53 -8.37
CA PRO A 106 -6.48 -23.95 -8.54
C PRO A 106 -5.59 -23.38 -7.43
N THR A 107 -4.42 -23.98 -7.19
CA THR A 107 -3.47 -23.47 -6.19
C THR A 107 -3.17 -22.00 -6.48
N PRO A 108 -3.40 -21.08 -5.52
CA PRO A 108 -3.24 -19.65 -5.75
C PRO A 108 -1.83 -19.30 -6.22
N LYS A 109 -1.76 -18.57 -7.33
CA LYS A 109 -0.53 -17.94 -7.82
C LYS A 109 -0.56 -16.45 -7.48
N SER A 110 0.60 -15.81 -7.59
CA SER A 110 0.66 -14.36 -7.48
C SER A 110 -0.22 -13.72 -8.56
N VAL A 111 -1.12 -12.84 -8.15
CA VAL A 111 -2.07 -12.16 -9.06
C VAL A 111 -2.16 -10.69 -8.70
N SER A 112 -2.10 -9.85 -9.73
CA SER A 112 -2.37 -8.42 -9.60
C SER A 112 -3.84 -8.16 -9.86
N LEU A 113 -4.50 -7.47 -8.93
CA LEU A 113 -5.88 -7.06 -9.04
C LEU A 113 -5.94 -5.53 -8.95
N VAL A 114 -6.68 -4.92 -9.87
CA VAL A 114 -7.09 -3.51 -9.71
C VAL A 114 -8.45 -3.43 -9.03
N ARG A 115 -8.79 -2.25 -8.51
CA ARG A 115 -10.03 -2.01 -7.76
C ARG A 115 -11.25 -2.65 -8.40
N ASN A 116 -12.06 -3.34 -7.59
CA ASN A 116 -13.26 -4.08 -7.97
C ASN A 116 -13.04 -5.31 -8.87
N GLN A 117 -11.80 -5.64 -9.25
CA GLN A 117 -11.51 -6.96 -9.81
C GLN A 117 -11.48 -8.00 -8.69
N SER A 118 -11.86 -9.21 -9.08
CA SER A 118 -11.88 -10.36 -8.18
C SER A 118 -11.30 -11.59 -8.85
N VAL A 119 -10.70 -12.43 -8.02
CA VAL A 119 -10.35 -13.81 -8.36
C VAL A 119 -11.14 -14.76 -7.46
N ALA A 120 -11.52 -15.91 -7.99
CA ALA A 120 -12.23 -16.94 -7.24
C ALA A 120 -11.40 -18.21 -7.18
N TYR A 121 -11.43 -18.87 -6.02
CA TYR A 121 -10.81 -20.16 -5.79
C TYR A 121 -11.81 -21.08 -5.13
N GLU A 122 -11.83 -22.33 -5.56
CA GLU A 122 -12.65 -23.33 -4.91
C GLU A 122 -12.07 -23.72 -3.56
N ILE A 123 -12.93 -23.86 -2.56
CA ILE A 123 -12.55 -24.28 -1.21
C ILE A 123 -12.73 -25.79 -1.11
N LEU A 124 -11.61 -26.50 -1.00
CA LEU A 124 -11.58 -27.94 -0.76
C LEU A 124 -11.28 -28.18 0.72
N CYS A 125 -12.30 -28.24 1.57
CA CYS A 125 -12.18 -28.31 3.03
C CYS A 125 -13.36 -29.08 3.63
N GLU A 126 -13.12 -30.01 4.55
CA GLU A 126 -14.18 -30.74 5.25
C GLU A 126 -14.65 -29.94 6.47
N ASN A 127 -15.93 -29.50 6.46
CA ASN A 127 -16.70 -28.88 7.55
C ASN A 127 -15.91 -28.41 8.77
N GLN A 128 -15.27 -27.24 8.68
CA GLN A 128 -14.61 -26.57 9.80
C GLN A 128 -14.65 -25.05 9.60
N PRO A 129 -14.55 -24.24 10.68
CA PRO A 129 -14.40 -22.80 10.54
C PRO A 129 -13.21 -22.47 9.63
N LEU A 130 -13.38 -21.44 8.79
CA LEU A 130 -12.42 -21.08 7.77
C LEU A 130 -11.59 -19.89 8.21
N TRP A 131 -10.31 -20.14 8.45
CA TRP A 131 -9.29 -19.14 8.73
C TRP A 131 -8.51 -18.87 7.45
N ILE A 132 -8.69 -17.69 6.88
CA ILE A 132 -8.10 -17.34 5.59
C ILE A 132 -7.14 -16.19 5.78
N GLU A 133 -5.93 -16.37 5.30
CA GLU A 133 -4.84 -15.42 5.41
C GLU A 133 -4.37 -15.02 4.02
N VAL A 134 -4.52 -13.75 3.70
CA VAL A 134 -4.13 -13.18 2.41
C VAL A 134 -2.90 -12.31 2.61
N SER A 135 -1.79 -12.72 2.02
CA SER A 135 -0.56 -11.96 1.97
C SER A 135 -0.47 -11.18 0.67
N THR A 136 -0.26 -9.86 0.77
CA THR A 136 -0.18 -8.94 -0.36
C THR A 136 1.11 -8.12 -0.32
N ASN A 137 1.43 -7.42 -1.41
CA ASN A 137 2.53 -6.45 -1.44
C ASN A 137 2.35 -5.26 -0.46
N LEU A 138 1.13 -5.03 0.02
CA LEU A 138 0.79 -3.92 0.93
C LEU A 138 0.65 -4.36 2.39
N GLY A 139 0.76 -5.67 2.65
CA GLY A 139 0.61 -6.24 3.97
C GLY A 139 -0.24 -7.50 3.99
N LYS A 140 -0.54 -7.95 5.21
CA LYS A 140 -1.16 -9.25 5.47
C LYS A 140 -2.51 -9.04 6.16
N ARG A 141 -3.52 -9.81 5.76
CA ARG A 141 -4.87 -9.77 6.33
C ARG A 141 -5.35 -11.17 6.65
N THR A 142 -6.00 -11.32 7.79
CA THR A 142 -6.57 -12.59 8.25
C THR A 142 -8.06 -12.41 8.44
N PHE A 143 -8.82 -13.42 8.04
CA PHE A 143 -10.27 -13.45 8.06
C PHE A 143 -10.72 -14.77 8.68
N GLN A 144 -11.84 -14.73 9.40
CA GLN A 144 -12.44 -15.90 10.04
C GLN A 144 -13.91 -15.95 9.62
N PHE A 145 -14.35 -17.12 9.14
CA PHE A 145 -15.73 -17.44 8.78
C PHE A 145 -16.22 -18.67 9.53
#